data_AF-A0A842Y3Y9-F1
#
_entry.id   AF-A0A842Y3Y9-F1
#
_cell.length_a   1.000
_cell.length_b   1.000
_cell.length_c   1.000
_cell.angle_alpha   90.00
_cell.angle_beta   90.00
_cell.angle_gamma   90.00
#
_symmetry.space_group_name_H-M   'P 1'
#
loop_
_entity.id
_entity.type
_entity.pdbx_description
1 polymer ?
#
loop_
_entity_poly.entity_id
_entity_poly.type
_entity_poly.pdbx_seq_one_letter_code
_entity_poly.pdbx_strand_id
1 'polypeptide(L)'
;MVEKIDISRIGCILELDPVRIEEVIEKGSCTLVSPKLFNKGVYKVKNSRNNQVEDVAVNIRKIEAATYKGLVEEFGEECVDANLWENVPEGSVIFFYSFNLETDLVEYELKPRTEYIEA
;
A
#
# COMPACT_ATOMS: atom_id res chain seq x y z
N MET A 1 26.62 -1.75 -13.29
CA MET A 1 25.95 -1.63 -11.98
C MET A 1 24.97 -0.49 -12.11
N VAL A 2 23.69 -0.72 -11.81
CA VAL A 2 22.70 0.36 -11.74
C VAL A 2 22.89 1.00 -10.37
N GLU A 3 23.23 2.29 -10.32
CA GLU A 3 23.23 3.03 -9.05
C GLU A 3 21.79 3.05 -8.50
N LYS A 4 21.61 2.58 -7.27
CA LYS A 4 20.32 2.65 -6.60
C LYS A 4 19.99 4.10 -6.28
N ILE A 5 18.69 4.41 -6.27
CA ILE A 5 18.17 5.73 -6.00
C ILE A 5 18.00 5.89 -4.49
N ASP A 6 18.51 7.00 -3.95
CA ASP A 6 18.23 7.42 -2.58
C ASP A 6 16.72 7.67 -2.40
N ILE A 7 16.13 7.06 -1.37
CA ILE A 7 14.69 7.16 -1.06
C ILE A 7 14.22 8.61 -0.90
N SER A 8 15.08 9.52 -0.44
CA SER A 8 14.79 10.95 -0.30
C SER A 8 14.42 11.60 -1.64
N ARG A 9 14.90 11.05 -2.76
CA ARG A 9 14.64 11.56 -4.13
C ARG A 9 13.29 11.15 -4.70
N ILE A 10 12.57 10.23 -4.07
CA ILE A 10 11.21 9.88 -4.49
C ILE A 10 10.25 11.02 -4.12
N GLY A 11 9.55 11.61 -5.08
CA GLY A 11 8.66 12.76 -4.82
C GLY A 11 7.27 12.37 -4.33
N CYS A 12 6.83 11.14 -4.60
CA CYS A 12 5.48 10.69 -4.29
C CYS A 12 5.43 10.00 -2.93
N ILE A 13 4.40 10.29 -2.14
CA ILE A 13 4.16 9.71 -0.82
C ILE A 13 2.84 8.94 -0.84
N LEU A 14 2.85 7.73 -0.30
CA LEU A 14 1.70 6.88 -0.07
C LEU A 14 1.49 6.75 1.44
N GLU A 15 0.30 7.14 1.91
CA GLU A 15 -0.08 6.93 3.30
C GLU A 15 -0.62 5.51 3.49
N LEU A 16 -0.01 4.76 4.41
CA LEU A 16 -0.41 3.41 4.80
C LEU A 16 -0.61 3.33 6.31
N ASP A 17 -1.47 2.42 6.77
CA ASP A 17 -1.58 2.10 8.18
C ASP A 17 -0.40 1.22 8.64
N PRO A 18 -0.08 1.22 9.95
CA PRO A 18 1.05 0.45 10.48
C PRO A 18 1.01 -1.03 10.13
N VAL A 19 -0.18 -1.65 10.07
CA VAL A 19 -0.30 -3.09 9.80
C VAL A 19 0.15 -3.41 8.39
N ARG A 20 -0.27 -2.61 7.40
CA ARG A 20 0.17 -2.78 6.00
C ARG A 20 1.65 -2.49 5.81
N ILE A 21 2.20 -1.54 6.57
CA ILE A 21 3.64 -1.21 6.55
C ILE A 21 4.44 -2.41 7.05
N GLU A 22 4.07 -2.95 8.21
CA GLU A 22 4.72 -4.13 8.80
C GLU A 22 4.59 -5.33 7.86
N GLU A 23 3.42 -5.56 7.28
CA GLU A 23 3.22 -6.65 6.32
C GLU A 23 4.13 -6.54 5.09
N VAL A 24 4.28 -5.34 4.51
CA VAL A 24 5.15 -5.14 3.35
C VAL A 24 6.63 -5.32 3.71
N ILE A 25 7.04 -4.94 4.93
CA ILE A 25 8.41 -5.09 5.41
C ILE A 25 8.74 -6.56 5.68
N GLU A 26 7.83 -7.29 6.33
CA GLU A 26 8.04 -8.68 6.73
C GLU A 26 7.89 -9.66 5.57
N LYS A 27 6.87 -9.47 4.72
CA LYS A 27 6.53 -10.40 3.63
C LYS A 27 7.03 -9.94 2.26
N GLY A 28 7.55 -8.72 2.16
CA GLY A 28 7.96 -8.09 0.90
C GLY A 28 6.78 -7.59 0.05
N SER A 29 5.54 -7.88 0.41
CA SER A 29 4.35 -7.45 -0.32
C SER A 29 3.10 -7.42 0.53
N CYS A 30 2.13 -6.58 0.16
CA CYS A 30 0.79 -6.54 0.72
C CYS A 30 -0.23 -6.08 -0.32
N THR A 31 -1.53 -6.24 -0.04
CA THR A 31 -2.60 -5.80 -0.92
C THR A 31 -3.42 -4.69 -0.30
N LEU A 32 -3.86 -3.73 -1.12
CA LEU A 32 -4.79 -2.69 -0.72
C LEU A 32 -5.97 -2.62 -1.67
N VAL A 33 -7.14 -2.61 -1.08
CA VAL A 33 -8.38 -2.21 -1.73
C VAL A 33 -8.63 -0.75 -1.39
N SER A 34 -8.87 0.09 -2.40
CA SER A 34 -9.13 1.51 -2.19
C SER A 34 -10.08 2.08 -3.23
N PRO A 35 -10.99 3.00 -2.86
CA PRO A 35 -11.72 3.81 -3.83
C PRO A 35 -10.84 4.91 -4.47
N LYS A 36 -9.62 5.13 -3.95
CA LYS A 36 -8.69 6.12 -4.49
C LYS A 36 -7.89 5.53 -5.65
N LEU A 37 -7.77 6.31 -6.72
CA LEU A 37 -6.85 6.01 -7.81
C LEU A 37 -5.42 6.41 -7.41
N PHE A 38 -4.50 5.46 -7.49
CA PHE A 38 -3.08 5.70 -7.38
C PHE A 38 -2.41 5.36 -8.72
N ASN A 39 -1.45 6.20 -9.13
CA ASN A 39 -0.65 5.91 -10.31
C ASN A 39 0.29 4.74 -10.03
N LYS A 40 0.62 3.97 -11.06
CA LYS A 40 1.68 2.95 -10.97
C LYS A 40 3.02 3.65 -10.78
N GLY A 41 3.87 3.13 -9.90
CA GLY A 41 5.20 3.70 -9.67
C GLY A 41 5.77 3.36 -8.31
N VAL A 42 6.83 4.08 -7.93
CA VAL A 42 7.51 3.93 -6.64
C VAL A 42 7.11 5.10 -5.73
N TYR A 43 6.73 4.78 -4.50
CA TYR A 43 6.24 5.73 -3.51
C TYR A 43 7.03 5.59 -2.22
N LYS A 44 7.34 6.72 -1.58
CA LYS A 44 7.72 6.74 -0.16
C LYS A 44 6.51 6.40 0.69
N VAL A 45 6.73 5.69 1.78
CA VAL A 45 5.66 5.33 2.70
C VAL A 45 5.59 6.33 3.84
N LYS A 46 4.38 6.80 4.14
CA LYS A 46 4.08 7.59 5.33
C LYS A 46 3.12 6.80 6.21
N ASN A 47 3.47 6.66 7.47
CA ASN A 47 2.65 5.99 8.45
C ASN A 47 1.50 6.91 8.88
N SER A 48 0.27 6.47 8.58
CA SER A 48 -0.95 7.24 8.83
C SER A 48 -1.26 7.42 10.32
N ARG A 49 -0.69 6.58 11.20
CA ARG A 49 -0.92 6.66 12.65
C ARG A 49 -0.08 7.74 13.32
N ASN A 50 1.20 7.87 12.97
CA ASN A 50 2.15 8.78 13.62
C ASN A 50 2.63 9.92 12.70
N ASN A 51 2.15 9.98 11.45
CA ASN A 51 2.58 10.91 10.40
C ASN A 51 4.07 10.85 10.02
N GLN A 52 4.80 9.83 10.47
CA GLN A 52 6.20 9.64 10.17
C GLN A 52 6.37 9.11 8.74
N VAL A 53 7.33 9.68 8.00
CA VAL A 53 7.80 9.07 6.74
C VAL A 53 8.73 7.94 7.12
N GLU A 54 8.39 6.74 6.68
CA GLU A 54 9.18 5.54 6.92
C GLU A 54 10.34 5.50 5.91
N ASP A 55 11.47 4.92 6.31
CA ASP A 55 12.63 4.71 5.43
C ASP A 55 12.41 3.52 4.47
N VAL A 56 11.19 3.38 3.94
CA VAL A 56 10.78 2.34 2.99
C VAL A 56 10.02 2.91 1.80
N ALA A 57 10.23 2.28 0.65
CA ALA A 57 9.60 2.62 -0.60
C ALA A 57 8.84 1.40 -1.12
N VAL A 58 7.67 1.63 -1.70
CA VAL A 58 6.83 0.58 -2.27
C VAL A 58 6.57 0.83 -3.75
N ASN A 59 6.65 -0.22 -4.53
CA ASN A 59 6.19 -0.26 -5.90
C ASN A 59 4.71 -0.66 -5.92
N ILE A 60 3.87 0.26 -6.36
CA ILE A 60 2.43 0.04 -6.48
C ILE A 60 2.04 -0.43 -7.87
N ARG A 61 1.28 -1.51 -7.92
CA ARG A 61 0.70 -2.07 -9.14
C ARG A 61 -0.80 -2.22 -8.98
N LYS A 62 -1.56 -1.56 -9.85
CA LYS A 62 -3.00 -1.84 -10.01
C LYS A 62 -3.16 -3.25 -10.58
N ILE A 63 -3.86 -4.10 -9.84
CA ILE A 63 -4.23 -5.45 -10.23
C ILE A 63 -5.53 -5.38 -11.04
N GLU A 64 -6.56 -4.77 -10.45
CA GLU A 64 -7.92 -4.77 -11.00
C GLU A 64 -8.68 -3.50 -10.61
N ALA A 65 -9.82 -3.28 -11.27
CA ALA A 65 -10.76 -2.24 -10.94
C ALA A 65 -12.18 -2.71 -11.24
N ALA A 66 -13.08 -2.60 -10.29
CA ALA A 66 -14.48 -3.02 -10.42
C ALA A 66 -15.40 -2.02 -9.73
N THR A 67 -16.70 -2.05 -10.05
CA THR A 67 -17.72 -1.38 -9.22
C THR A 67 -18.30 -2.39 -8.24
N TYR A 68 -18.94 -1.94 -7.16
CA TYR A 68 -19.64 -2.84 -6.24
C TYR A 68 -20.64 -3.75 -6.98
N LYS A 69 -21.43 -3.17 -7.90
CA LYS A 69 -22.36 -3.91 -8.76
C LYS A 69 -21.64 -4.98 -9.59
N GLY A 70 -20.48 -4.64 -10.16
CA GLY A 70 -19.67 -5.61 -10.91
C GLY A 70 -19.17 -6.76 -10.05
N LEU A 71 -18.73 -6.48 -8.81
CA LEU A 71 -18.31 -7.53 -7.86
C LEU A 71 -19.49 -8.44 -7.48
N VAL A 72 -20.67 -7.88 -7.21
CA VAL A 72 -21.88 -8.66 -6.90
C VAL A 72 -22.32 -9.52 -8.08
N GLU A 73 -22.24 -8.99 -9.32
CA GLU A 73 -22.57 -9.74 -10.54
C GLU A 73 -21.62 -10.91 -10.79
N GLU A 74 -20.34 -10.78 -10.41
CA GLU A 74 -19.32 -11.82 -10.61
C GLU A 74 -19.32 -12.88 -9.51
N PHE A 75 -19.43 -12.47 -8.24
CA PHE A 75 -19.22 -13.35 -7.08
C PHE A 75 -20.51 -13.73 -6.34
N GLY A 76 -21.62 -13.03 -6.58
CA GLY A 76 -22.85 -13.17 -5.79
C GLY A 76 -22.88 -12.25 -4.58
N GLU A 77 -24.08 -11.81 -4.20
CA GLU A 77 -24.30 -10.85 -3.10
C GLU A 77 -23.84 -11.40 -1.75
N GLU A 78 -23.95 -12.72 -1.56
CA GLU A 78 -23.51 -13.43 -0.37
C GLU A 78 -21.98 -13.47 -0.18
N CYS A 79 -21.21 -13.24 -1.25
CA CYS A 79 -19.75 -13.22 -1.22
C CYS A 79 -19.16 -11.81 -1.13
N VAL A 80 -19.98 -10.76 -1.25
CA VAL A 80 -19.52 -9.37 -1.23
C VAL A 80 -20.09 -8.65 -0.01
N ASP A 81 -19.28 -8.49 1.03
CA ASP A 81 -19.67 -7.76 2.24
C ASP A 81 -19.93 -6.27 1.95
N ALA A 82 -21.20 -5.88 1.94
CA ALA A 82 -21.63 -4.50 1.69
C ALA A 82 -21.06 -3.49 2.70
N ASN A 83 -20.77 -3.92 3.93
CA ASN A 83 -20.28 -3.01 4.98
C ASN A 83 -18.87 -2.50 4.68
N LEU A 84 -18.06 -3.26 3.94
CA LEU A 84 -16.74 -2.81 3.48
C LEU A 84 -16.82 -1.63 2.50
N TRP A 85 -18.00 -1.41 1.91
CA TRP A 85 -18.22 -0.45 0.82
C TRP A 85 -19.21 0.65 1.19
N GLU A 86 -19.67 0.74 2.43
CA GLU A 86 -20.67 1.72 2.89
C GLU A 86 -20.27 3.18 2.59
N ASN A 87 -18.96 3.44 2.57
CA ASN A 87 -18.37 4.77 2.35
C ASN A 87 -17.94 5.00 0.88
N VAL A 88 -18.20 4.05 -0.01
CA VAL A 88 -17.88 4.16 -1.44
C VAL A 88 -19.15 4.60 -2.18
N PRO A 89 -19.16 5.78 -2.83
CA PRO A 89 -20.36 6.25 -3.53
C PRO A 89 -20.81 5.27 -4.61
N GLU A 90 -22.13 5.13 -4.79
CA GLU A 90 -22.69 4.20 -5.77
C GLU A 90 -22.11 4.46 -7.18
N GLY A 91 -21.78 3.37 -7.89
CA GLY A 91 -21.16 3.43 -9.21
C GLY A 91 -19.67 3.81 -9.21
N SER A 92 -19.07 4.12 -8.06
CA SER A 92 -17.64 4.40 -7.96
C SER A 92 -16.81 3.16 -8.28
N VAL A 93 -15.62 3.42 -8.82
CA VAL A 93 -14.63 2.38 -9.08
C VAL A 93 -13.86 2.08 -7.80
N ILE A 94 -13.80 0.80 -7.46
CA ILE A 94 -12.97 0.21 -6.42
C ILE A 94 -11.72 -0.33 -7.10
N PHE A 95 -10.55 0.06 -6.60
CA PHE A 95 -9.27 -0.35 -7.13
C PHE A 95 -8.59 -1.37 -6.21
N PHE A 96 -8.03 -2.40 -6.83
CA PHE A 96 -7.26 -3.44 -6.16
C PHE A 96 -5.78 -3.24 -6.49
N TYR A 97 -4.95 -3.09 -5.46
CA TYR A 97 -3.52 -2.85 -5.60
C TYR A 97 -2.69 -3.93 -4.91
N SER A 98 -1.54 -4.22 -5.51
CA SER A 98 -0.42 -4.90 -4.87
C SER A 98 0.67 -3.87 -4.61
N PHE A 99 1.14 -3.82 -3.37
CA PHE A 99 2.31 -3.08 -2.96
C PHE A 99 3.43 -4.07 -2.76
N ASN A 100 4.58 -3.80 -3.36
CA ASN A 100 5.78 -4.61 -3.22
C ASN A 100 6.89 -3.72 -2.68
N LEU A 101 7.66 -4.23 -1.73
CA LEU A 101 8.84 -3.53 -1.25
C LEU A 101 9.82 -3.34 -2.44
N GLU A 102 10.26 -2.11 -2.67
CA GLU A 102 11.10 -1.75 -3.82
C GLU A 102 12.60 -1.89 -3.51
N THR A 103 13.11 -3.12 -3.54
CA THR A 103 14.53 -3.40 -3.24
C THR A 103 15.48 -3.21 -4.42
N ASP A 104 14.96 -3.15 -5.64
CA ASP A 104 15.78 -3.18 -6.86
C ASP A 104 16.27 -1.77 -7.20
N LEU A 105 15.36 -0.79 -7.12
CA LEU A 105 15.64 0.59 -7.50
C LEU A 105 16.07 1.47 -6.33
N VAL A 106 15.75 1.10 -5.08
CA VAL A 106 15.96 1.94 -3.90
C VAL A 106 16.93 1.27 -2.93
N GLU A 107 17.82 2.07 -2.37
CA GLU A 107 18.72 1.64 -1.30
C GLU A 107 18.06 1.85 0.06
N TYR A 108 18.09 0.83 0.92
CA TYR A 108 17.51 0.87 2.25
C TYR A 108 18.62 0.80 3.30
N GLU A 109 18.63 1.76 4.22
CA GLU A 109 19.28 1.60 5.51
C GLU A 109 18.21 1.19 6.53
N LEU A 110 17.84 -0.09 6.55
CA LEU A 110 17.00 -0.60 7.63
C LEU A 110 17.79 -0.51 8.94
N LYS A 111 17.56 0.55 9.70
CA LYS A 111 18.10 0.64 11.06
C LYS A 111 17.46 -0.49 11.86
N PRO A 112 18.25 -1.36 12.52
CA PRO A 112 17.68 -2.37 13.41
C PRO A 112 16.82 -1.63 14.44
N ARG A 113 15.56 -2.04 14.60
CA ARG A 113 14.70 -1.55 15.69
C ARG A 113 15.48 -1.81 16.97
N THR A 114 15.98 -0.76 17.63
CA THR A 114 16.53 -0.86 18.97
C THR A 114 15.39 -1.39 19.82
N GLU A 115 15.51 -2.62 20.33
CA GLU A 115 14.63 -3.14 21.35
C GLU A 115 14.69 -2.12 22.51
N TYR A 116 13.59 -1.40 22.73
CA TYR A 116 13.42 -0.65 23.97
C TYR A 116 13.27 -1.71 25.07
N ILE A 117 14.40 -2.10 25.65
CA ILE A 117 14.41 -2.77 26.94
C ILE A 117 13.97 -1.71 27.94
N GLU A 118 12.71 -1.74 28.34
CA GLU A 118 12.26 -1.03 29.54
C GLU A 118 13.09 -1.55 30.73
N ALA A 119 13.78 -0.63 31.40
CA ALA A 119 14.57 -0.88 32.61
C ALA A 119 13.74 -0.62 33.87
#